data_AF-A0A1G1HAQ9-F1
#
_entry.id   AF-A0A1G1HAQ9-F1
#
_cell.length_a   1.000
_cell.length_b   1.000
_cell.length_c   1.000
_cell.angle_alpha   90.00
_cell.angle_beta   90.00
_cell.angle_gamma   90.00
#
_symmetry.space_group_name_H-M   'P 1'
#
loop_
_entity.id
_entity.type
_entity.pdbx_description
1 polymer ?
#
loop_
_entity_poly.entity_id
_entity_poly.type
_entity_poly.pdbx_seq_one_letter_code
_entity_poly.pdbx_strand_id
1 'polypeptide(L)'
;MLIDTHAHLEMREFSDDRDDVIQRAREAGVEYIVTIGTTVESSRDAVMLADKYDFIYAAIGIHPHEVKDILHPAYEILRHFAQHKKVVAYGEVGLDYHYEHSPRTDQKRKFRDMLREARELGLPVIIHDRDAHEDTLQILSEEWSPDLGGVMHCFSGNLEMANKVIEMGFSISIAGPVTFPKAVSLREVVRQIPIEHMLIETDSPYLAPQPVRGKRNEPAYVRHTAEAIAAIKGLTFDDVARITSFNAMQLFGIGSISGRGRITYPIRNSLYLNITNRCTAACTFCVRYHTDFVKGHNLRLRDEPTAEEIVKEIGDPKRYTEIVFCGYGEPLLRLDVVKAVAADVKRRGGTVRIDTNGHANLIHKRNVLPELAGLVDAVSVSLNAQNAALYDRISQPKFGAITYEAVKDFIREAKKHIPDVTVTVVSLPEVDIEACRKIAGDLGVKFRVREYNVVG
;
A
#
# COMPACT_ATOMS: atom_id res chain seq x y z
N MET A 1 3.85 -13.71 4.65
CA MET A 1 3.05 -14.00 3.45
C MET A 1 3.56 -13.14 2.31
N LEU A 2 3.85 -13.76 1.17
CA LEU A 2 4.07 -13.09 -0.11
C LEU A 2 2.97 -13.54 -1.09
N ILE A 3 2.65 -12.71 -2.06
CA ILE A 3 1.82 -13.08 -3.21
C ILE A 3 2.63 -12.78 -4.46
N ASP A 4 2.80 -13.77 -5.33
CA ASP A 4 3.35 -13.56 -6.67
C ASP A 4 2.20 -13.25 -7.61
N THR A 5 2.06 -11.98 -8.01
CA THR A 5 0.89 -11.53 -8.78
C THR A 5 0.97 -11.80 -10.28
N HIS A 6 2.10 -12.32 -10.77
CA HIS A 6 2.27 -12.65 -12.19
C HIS A 6 3.37 -13.71 -12.37
N ALA A 7 2.94 -14.94 -12.67
CA ALA A 7 3.82 -16.05 -13.03
C ALA A 7 3.22 -16.86 -14.17
N HIS A 8 4.05 -17.45 -15.03
CA HIS A 8 3.61 -18.30 -16.13
C HIS A 8 3.87 -19.77 -15.79
N LEU A 9 3.19 -20.31 -14.78
CA LEU A 9 3.40 -21.69 -14.34
C LEU A 9 2.88 -22.71 -15.36
N GLU A 10 1.92 -22.32 -16.19
CA GLU A 10 1.36 -23.12 -17.28
C GLU A 10 2.37 -23.39 -18.39
N MET A 11 3.39 -22.54 -18.53
CA MET A 11 4.42 -22.67 -19.55
C MET A 11 5.14 -24.02 -19.50
N ARG A 12 5.56 -24.47 -20.69
CA ARG A 12 6.23 -25.76 -20.89
C ARG A 12 7.60 -25.83 -20.23
N GLU A 13 8.21 -24.68 -19.98
CA GLU A 13 9.49 -24.48 -19.33
C GLU A 13 9.50 -25.10 -17.92
N PHE A 14 8.33 -25.32 -17.32
CA PHE A 14 8.14 -25.99 -16.03
C PHE A 14 7.64 -27.44 -16.14
N SER A 15 7.45 -28.00 -17.34
CA SER A 15 6.77 -29.31 -17.51
C SER A 15 7.39 -30.44 -16.68
N ASP A 16 8.71 -30.43 -16.54
CA ASP A 16 9.46 -31.52 -15.88
C ASP A 16 9.45 -31.40 -14.34
N ASP A 17 9.22 -30.21 -13.78
CA ASP A 17 9.40 -29.93 -12.34
C ASP A 17 8.40 -28.95 -11.74
N ARG A 18 7.25 -28.71 -12.40
CA ARG A 18 6.24 -27.73 -11.99
C ARG A 18 5.77 -27.91 -10.55
N ASP A 19 5.46 -29.15 -10.15
CA ASP A 19 4.95 -29.44 -8.82
C ASP A 19 6.04 -29.14 -7.75
N ASP A 20 7.31 -29.40 -8.05
CA ASP A 20 8.44 -29.06 -7.18
C ASP A 20 8.67 -27.54 -7.10
N VAL A 21 8.52 -26.82 -8.22
CA VAL A 21 8.59 -25.33 -8.26
C VAL A 21 7.52 -24.72 -7.36
N ILE A 22 6.29 -25.22 -7.46
CA ILE A 22 5.16 -24.76 -6.65
C ILE A 22 5.42 -25.04 -5.17
N GLN A 23 5.96 -26.23 -4.84
CA GLN A 23 6.32 -26.57 -3.47
C GLN A 23 7.42 -25.65 -2.90
N ARG A 24 8.47 -25.35 -3.68
CA ARG A 24 9.51 -24.39 -3.28
C ARG A 24 8.94 -22.99 -3.00
N ALA A 25 7.97 -22.54 -3.79
CA ALA A 25 7.30 -21.27 -3.55
C ALA A 25 6.57 -21.24 -2.19
N ARG A 26 5.87 -22.32 -1.84
CA ARG A 26 5.21 -22.47 -0.53
C ARG A 26 6.20 -22.44 0.62
N GLU A 27 7.30 -23.17 0.49
CA GLU A 27 8.38 -23.20 1.49
C GLU A 27 9.06 -21.83 1.67
N ALA A 28 9.14 -21.03 0.60
CA ALA A 28 9.64 -19.66 0.63
C ALA A 28 8.64 -18.63 1.22
N GLY A 29 7.43 -19.07 1.59
CA GLY A 29 6.39 -18.21 2.18
C GLY A 29 5.52 -17.47 1.15
N VAL A 30 5.51 -17.91 -0.11
CA VAL A 30 4.55 -17.47 -1.13
C VAL A 30 3.22 -18.16 -0.86
N GLU A 31 2.25 -17.39 -0.39
CA GLU A 31 0.96 -17.90 0.03
C GLU A 31 -0.02 -18.01 -1.12
N TYR A 32 0.03 -17.10 -2.10
CA TYR A 32 -0.80 -17.15 -3.30
C TYR A 32 0.02 -16.83 -4.55
N ILE A 33 -0.39 -17.39 -5.69
CA ILE A 33 0.21 -17.13 -7.00
C ILE A 33 -0.92 -16.86 -8.00
N VAL A 34 -0.78 -15.85 -8.84
CA VAL A 34 -1.65 -15.65 -10.01
C VAL A 34 -0.90 -16.13 -11.25
N THR A 35 -1.37 -17.22 -11.85
CA THR A 35 -0.80 -17.79 -13.08
C THR A 35 -1.49 -17.20 -14.31
N ILE A 36 -0.73 -16.89 -15.36
CA ILE A 36 -1.19 -15.99 -16.43
C ILE A 36 -1.34 -16.70 -17.77
N GLY A 37 -2.56 -16.76 -18.29
CA GLY A 37 -2.81 -17.16 -19.67
C GLY A 37 -2.48 -16.05 -20.67
N THR A 38 -1.83 -16.41 -21.78
CA THR A 38 -1.41 -15.49 -22.84
C THR A 38 -2.08 -15.80 -24.19
N THR A 39 -2.80 -16.92 -24.28
CA THR A 39 -3.62 -17.42 -25.38
C THR A 39 -4.84 -18.12 -24.82
N VAL A 40 -5.77 -18.57 -25.66
CA VAL A 40 -6.92 -19.39 -25.22
C VAL A 40 -6.43 -20.71 -24.60
N GLU A 41 -5.45 -21.36 -25.21
CA GLU A 41 -4.90 -22.64 -24.76
C GLU A 41 -4.16 -22.51 -23.43
N SER A 42 -3.26 -21.52 -23.30
CA SER A 42 -2.56 -21.28 -22.05
C SER A 42 -3.50 -20.77 -20.96
N SER A 43 -4.54 -20.01 -21.30
CA SER A 43 -5.61 -19.63 -20.35
C SER A 43 -6.34 -20.86 -19.81
N ARG A 44 -6.64 -21.86 -20.65
CA ARG A 44 -7.21 -23.13 -20.18
C ARG A 44 -6.24 -23.83 -19.21
N ASP A 45 -4.96 -23.87 -19.56
CA ASP A 45 -3.95 -24.55 -18.75
C ASP A 45 -3.71 -23.84 -17.40
N ALA A 46 -3.74 -22.51 -17.39
CA ALA A 46 -3.76 -21.66 -16.19
C ALA A 46 -4.96 -21.97 -15.29
N VAL A 47 -6.17 -22.08 -15.86
CA VAL A 47 -7.38 -22.45 -15.11
C VAL A 47 -7.27 -23.87 -14.53
N MET A 48 -6.71 -24.83 -15.27
CA MET A 48 -6.48 -26.19 -14.76
C MET A 48 -5.49 -26.20 -13.58
N LEU A 49 -4.44 -25.37 -13.62
CA LEU A 49 -3.53 -25.22 -12.49
C LEU A 49 -4.21 -24.59 -11.27
N ALA A 50 -5.03 -23.57 -11.49
CA ALA A 50 -5.81 -22.96 -10.43
C ALA A 50 -6.79 -23.95 -9.79
N ASP A 51 -7.42 -24.85 -10.57
CA ASP A 51 -8.30 -25.89 -10.03
C ASP A 51 -7.53 -26.97 -9.25
N LYS A 52 -6.32 -27.33 -9.70
CA LYS A 52 -5.46 -28.32 -9.01
C LYS A 52 -4.95 -27.83 -7.64
N TYR A 53 -4.67 -26.53 -7.49
CA TYR A 53 -4.01 -25.98 -6.31
C TYR A 53 -4.81 -24.87 -5.65
N ASP A 54 -5.27 -25.07 -4.40
CA ASP A 54 -6.12 -24.12 -3.67
C ASP A 54 -5.58 -22.68 -3.60
N PHE A 55 -4.26 -22.51 -3.58
CA PHE A 55 -3.59 -21.22 -3.45
C PHE A 55 -3.14 -20.59 -4.78
N ILE A 56 -3.42 -21.22 -5.92
CA ILE A 56 -3.15 -20.66 -7.26
C ILE A 56 -4.45 -20.12 -7.85
N TYR A 57 -4.41 -18.90 -8.34
CA TYR A 57 -5.47 -18.26 -9.11
C TYR A 57 -5.02 -18.08 -10.56
N ALA A 58 -5.95 -17.84 -11.47
CA ALA A 58 -5.68 -17.67 -12.88
C ALA A 58 -6.07 -16.27 -13.37
N ALA A 59 -5.29 -15.72 -14.28
CA ALA A 59 -5.73 -14.68 -15.19
C ALA A 59 -5.84 -15.27 -16.59
N ILE A 60 -6.81 -14.77 -17.37
CA ILE A 60 -7.04 -15.24 -18.74
C ILE A 60 -6.99 -14.06 -19.70
N GLY A 61 -6.39 -14.25 -20.87
CA GLY A 61 -6.18 -13.16 -21.81
C GLY A 61 -5.52 -13.61 -23.09
N ILE A 62 -5.22 -12.63 -23.95
CA ILE A 62 -4.46 -12.84 -25.18
C ILE A 62 -3.39 -11.76 -25.25
N HIS A 63 -2.14 -12.18 -25.18
CA HIS A 63 -0.98 -11.30 -25.19
C HIS A 63 -0.85 -10.56 -26.53
N PRO A 64 -0.35 -9.31 -26.57
CA PRO A 64 -0.15 -8.54 -27.81
C PRO A 64 0.55 -9.28 -28.94
N HIS A 65 1.44 -10.23 -28.65
CA HIS A 65 2.10 -11.02 -29.69
C HIS A 65 1.16 -11.94 -30.48
N GLU A 66 0.10 -12.42 -29.83
CA GLU A 66 -0.77 -13.49 -30.33
C GLU A 66 -2.03 -12.94 -31.02
N VAL A 67 -2.23 -11.61 -31.01
CA VAL A 67 -3.51 -11.00 -31.43
C VAL A 67 -3.84 -11.17 -32.91
N LYS A 68 -2.83 -11.36 -33.77
CA LYS A 68 -3.03 -11.63 -35.21
C LYS A 68 -3.67 -12.99 -35.46
N ASP A 69 -3.49 -13.93 -34.54
CA ASP A 69 -3.93 -15.33 -34.65
C ASP A 69 -5.23 -15.57 -33.85
N ILE A 70 -5.90 -14.51 -33.40
CA ILE A 70 -7.22 -14.61 -32.73
C ILE A 70 -8.26 -15.09 -33.74
N LEU A 71 -8.67 -16.34 -33.59
CA LEU A 71 -9.77 -16.93 -34.35
C LEU A 71 -11.07 -16.89 -33.55
N HIS A 72 -12.21 -16.78 -34.24
CA HIS A 72 -13.50 -17.06 -33.62
C HIS A 72 -13.58 -18.57 -33.31
N PRO A 73 -14.00 -19.02 -32.11
CA PRO A 73 -14.69 -18.26 -31.05
C PRO A 73 -13.83 -17.92 -29.79
N ALA A 74 -12.61 -17.38 -29.94
CA ALA A 74 -11.70 -17.14 -28.80
C ALA A 74 -12.32 -16.38 -27.61
N TYR A 75 -12.99 -15.24 -27.85
CA TYR A 75 -13.60 -14.46 -26.76
C TYR A 75 -14.73 -15.20 -26.04
N GLU A 76 -15.51 -16.02 -26.75
CA GLU A 76 -16.58 -16.82 -26.13
C GLU A 76 -16.00 -17.89 -25.19
N ILE A 77 -14.88 -18.49 -25.58
CA ILE A 77 -14.15 -19.46 -24.75
C ILE A 77 -13.57 -18.77 -23.52
N LEU A 78 -12.95 -17.59 -23.67
CA LEU A 78 -12.43 -16.82 -22.54
C LEU A 78 -13.55 -16.38 -21.58
N ARG A 79 -14.70 -15.94 -22.10
CA ARG A 79 -15.88 -15.64 -21.26
C ARG A 79 -16.36 -16.87 -20.48
N HIS A 80 -16.29 -18.06 -21.08
CA HIS A 80 -16.61 -19.29 -20.34
C HIS A 80 -15.61 -19.55 -19.22
N PHE A 81 -14.30 -19.39 -19.47
CA PHE A 81 -13.28 -19.52 -18.42
C PHE A 81 -13.45 -18.47 -17.31
N ALA A 82 -13.82 -17.24 -17.64
CA ALA A 82 -14.05 -16.16 -16.69
C ALA A 82 -15.13 -16.47 -15.63
N GLN A 83 -16.03 -17.43 -15.91
CA GLN A 83 -17.03 -17.89 -14.94
C GLN A 83 -16.44 -18.76 -13.82
N HIS A 84 -15.20 -19.23 -13.97
CA HIS A 84 -14.55 -20.05 -12.97
C HIS A 84 -14.16 -19.19 -11.76
N LYS A 85 -14.53 -19.64 -10.55
CA LYS A 85 -14.34 -18.90 -9.27
C LYS A 85 -12.90 -18.49 -8.95
N LYS A 86 -11.92 -19.08 -9.63
CA LYS A 86 -10.48 -18.81 -9.45
C LYS A 86 -9.85 -18.03 -10.61
N VAL A 87 -10.66 -17.61 -11.59
CA VAL A 87 -10.24 -16.61 -12.56
C VAL A 87 -10.51 -15.24 -11.94
N VAL A 88 -9.45 -14.47 -11.74
CA VAL A 88 -9.48 -13.25 -10.91
C VAL A 88 -9.10 -11.99 -11.67
N ALA A 89 -8.66 -12.14 -12.92
CA ALA A 89 -8.31 -11.01 -13.77
C ALA A 89 -8.40 -11.39 -15.24
N TYR A 90 -8.53 -10.37 -16.09
CA TYR A 90 -8.40 -10.47 -17.53
C TYR A 90 -7.02 -9.96 -17.96
N GLY A 91 -6.15 -10.86 -18.38
CA GLY A 91 -4.80 -10.56 -18.81
C GLY A 91 -3.91 -11.80 -18.89
N GLU A 92 -2.74 -11.69 -19.49
CA GLU A 92 -2.12 -10.42 -19.91
C GLU A 92 -2.64 -9.89 -21.25
N VAL A 93 -2.89 -8.58 -21.32
CA VAL A 93 -3.33 -7.85 -22.51
C VAL A 93 -2.58 -6.53 -22.61
N GLY A 94 -2.46 -5.94 -23.80
CA GLY A 94 -1.84 -4.64 -23.94
C GLY A 94 -1.08 -4.49 -25.25
N LEU A 95 0.10 -3.87 -25.20
CA LEU A 95 0.91 -3.53 -26.38
C LEU A 95 2.39 -3.91 -26.19
N ASP A 96 2.98 -4.54 -27.21
CA ASP A 96 4.42 -4.80 -27.31
C ASP A 96 4.93 -4.32 -28.68
N TYR A 97 5.73 -3.25 -28.68
CA TYR A 97 6.38 -2.69 -29.87
C TYR A 97 7.85 -3.06 -30.00
N HIS A 98 8.35 -3.91 -29.11
CA HIS A 98 9.74 -4.34 -29.10
C HIS A 98 9.97 -5.48 -30.09
N TYR A 99 9.11 -6.51 -30.05
CA TYR A 99 9.26 -7.68 -30.92
C TYR A 99 8.33 -7.65 -32.14
N GLU A 100 7.26 -6.84 -32.10
CA GLU A 100 6.31 -6.60 -33.20
C GLU A 100 5.75 -7.88 -33.86
N HIS A 101 5.53 -8.95 -33.07
CA HIS A 101 5.00 -10.23 -33.57
C HIS A 101 3.60 -10.13 -34.20
N SER A 102 2.84 -9.10 -33.84
CA SER A 102 1.55 -8.73 -34.43
C SER A 102 1.54 -7.26 -34.83
N PRO A 103 0.84 -6.86 -35.92
CA PRO A 103 0.78 -5.47 -36.35
C PRO A 103 0.24 -4.54 -35.26
N ARG A 104 0.86 -3.37 -35.06
CA ARG A 104 0.44 -2.40 -34.03
C ARG A 104 -1.05 -2.02 -34.13
N THR A 105 -1.58 -1.92 -35.35
CA THR A 105 -3.00 -1.65 -35.59
C THR A 105 -3.92 -2.74 -35.04
N ASP A 106 -3.50 -4.00 -35.13
CA ASP A 106 -4.24 -5.13 -34.60
C ASP A 106 -4.10 -5.21 -33.08
N GLN A 107 -2.90 -4.99 -32.53
CA GLN A 107 -2.68 -4.87 -31.09
C GLN A 107 -3.56 -3.79 -30.47
N LYS A 108 -3.55 -2.57 -31.01
CA LYS A 108 -4.38 -1.45 -30.54
C LYS A 108 -5.88 -1.75 -30.60
N ARG A 109 -6.36 -2.38 -31.68
CA ARG A 109 -7.78 -2.72 -31.83
C ARG A 109 -8.18 -3.80 -30.83
N LYS A 110 -7.38 -4.86 -30.74
CA LYS A 110 -7.66 -6.02 -29.87
C LYS A 110 -7.48 -5.70 -28.39
N PHE A 111 -6.55 -4.84 -28.04
CA PHE A 111 -6.43 -4.32 -26.69
C PHE A 111 -7.71 -3.61 -26.25
N ARG A 112 -8.25 -2.69 -27.07
CA ARG A 112 -9.55 -2.04 -26.80
C ARG A 112 -10.69 -3.04 -26.66
N ASP A 113 -10.78 -4.02 -27.56
CA ASP A 113 -11.80 -5.07 -27.48
C ASP A 113 -11.72 -5.80 -26.13
N MET A 114 -10.52 -6.26 -25.73
CA MET A 114 -10.32 -7.01 -24.48
C MET A 114 -10.55 -6.16 -23.22
N LEU A 115 -10.26 -4.86 -23.25
CA LEU A 115 -10.65 -3.96 -22.16
C LEU A 115 -12.18 -3.89 -22.02
N ARG A 116 -12.92 -3.84 -23.13
CA ARG A 116 -14.39 -3.87 -23.09
C ARG A 116 -14.92 -5.20 -22.57
N GLU A 117 -14.31 -6.31 -22.99
CA GLU A 117 -14.63 -7.65 -22.48
C GLU A 117 -14.43 -7.74 -20.95
N ALA A 118 -13.28 -7.32 -20.45
CA ALA A 118 -12.98 -7.34 -19.03
C ALA A 118 -13.97 -6.48 -18.21
N ARG A 119 -14.40 -5.33 -18.77
CA ARG A 119 -15.43 -4.49 -18.17
C ARG A 119 -16.78 -5.17 -18.10
N GLU A 120 -17.22 -5.84 -19.16
CA GLU A 120 -18.48 -6.59 -19.18
C GLU A 120 -18.46 -7.76 -18.17
N LEU A 121 -17.29 -8.36 -17.96
CA LEU A 121 -17.08 -9.44 -17.00
C LEU A 121 -16.88 -8.94 -15.55
N GLY A 122 -16.66 -7.65 -15.34
CA GLY A 122 -16.36 -7.08 -14.03
C GLY A 122 -15.02 -7.55 -13.45
N LEU A 123 -14.05 -7.86 -14.31
CA LEU A 123 -12.72 -8.33 -13.91
C LEU A 123 -11.69 -7.18 -13.99
N PRO A 124 -10.74 -7.08 -13.02
CA PRO A 124 -9.58 -6.21 -13.18
C PRO A 124 -8.71 -6.71 -14.34
N VAL A 125 -7.89 -5.83 -14.90
CA VAL A 125 -6.99 -6.16 -16.02
C VAL A 125 -5.53 -6.22 -15.60
N ILE A 126 -4.77 -7.12 -16.24
CA ILE A 126 -3.30 -7.19 -16.14
C ILE A 126 -2.72 -6.70 -17.46
N ILE A 127 -2.08 -5.53 -17.41
CA ILE A 127 -1.61 -4.80 -18.58
C ILE A 127 -0.13 -5.08 -18.85
N HIS A 128 0.14 -5.60 -20.04
CA HIS A 128 1.46 -5.68 -20.65
C HIS A 128 1.74 -4.42 -21.47
N ASP A 129 2.87 -3.79 -21.20
CA ASP A 129 3.29 -2.60 -21.91
C ASP A 129 4.81 -2.63 -22.13
N ARG A 130 5.22 -2.65 -23.40
CA ARG A 130 6.63 -2.66 -23.76
C ARG A 130 6.91 -1.78 -24.97
N ASP A 131 7.73 -0.75 -24.75
CA ASP A 131 8.08 0.28 -25.74
C ASP A 131 6.83 0.96 -26.38
N ALA A 132 5.68 0.94 -25.69
CA ALA A 132 4.37 1.38 -26.20
C ALA A 132 3.62 2.36 -25.26
N HIS A 133 4.34 2.97 -24.30
CA HIS A 133 3.81 3.73 -23.16
C HIS A 133 2.71 4.74 -23.51
N GLU A 134 2.94 5.56 -24.55
CA GLU A 134 2.00 6.62 -24.95
C GLU A 134 0.67 6.06 -25.46
N ASP A 135 0.73 5.04 -26.31
CA ASP A 135 -0.46 4.40 -26.86
C ASP A 135 -1.22 3.61 -25.79
N THR A 136 -0.50 2.97 -24.87
CA THR A 136 -1.09 2.27 -23.73
C THR A 136 -1.86 3.25 -22.85
N LEU A 137 -1.24 4.37 -22.45
CA LEU A 137 -1.90 5.40 -21.65
C LEU A 137 -3.12 5.99 -22.35
N GLN A 138 -3.00 6.26 -23.66
CA GLN A 138 -4.12 6.77 -24.45
C GLN A 138 -5.29 5.78 -24.42
N ILE A 139 -5.05 4.51 -24.73
CA ILE A 139 -6.11 3.48 -24.76
C ILE A 139 -6.77 3.30 -23.40
N LEU A 140 -5.96 3.22 -22.33
CA LEU A 140 -6.49 3.08 -20.97
C LEU A 140 -7.39 4.27 -20.60
N SER A 141 -6.99 5.50 -20.96
CA SER A 141 -7.80 6.70 -20.73
C SER A 141 -9.11 6.74 -21.52
N GLU A 142 -9.15 6.12 -22.71
CA GLU A 142 -10.32 6.08 -23.59
C GLU A 142 -11.33 4.99 -23.16
N GLU A 143 -10.84 3.83 -22.73
CA GLU A 143 -11.66 2.62 -22.62
C GLU A 143 -11.87 2.11 -21.19
N TRP A 144 -10.96 2.43 -20.26
CA TRP A 144 -10.94 1.80 -18.93
C TRP A 144 -11.71 2.58 -17.86
N SER A 145 -12.24 1.84 -16.89
CA SER A 145 -12.91 2.40 -15.72
C SER A 145 -12.02 2.23 -14.49
N PRO A 146 -11.68 3.32 -13.76
CA PRO A 146 -10.89 3.23 -12.54
C PRO A 146 -11.50 2.31 -11.45
N ASP A 147 -12.82 2.15 -11.45
CA ASP A 147 -13.55 1.41 -10.40
C ASP A 147 -13.31 -0.11 -10.44
N LEU A 148 -12.92 -0.66 -11.60
CA LEU A 148 -12.57 -2.08 -11.73
C LEU A 148 -11.12 -2.36 -11.34
N GLY A 149 -10.30 -1.32 -11.19
CA GLY A 149 -8.87 -1.46 -10.94
C GLY A 149 -8.11 -2.13 -12.08
N GLY A 150 -6.85 -2.41 -11.83
CA GLY A 150 -5.97 -3.13 -12.74
C GLY A 150 -4.53 -3.07 -12.25
N VAL A 151 -3.63 -3.73 -12.98
CA VAL A 151 -2.20 -3.66 -12.70
C VAL A 151 -1.41 -3.47 -13.99
N MET A 152 -0.47 -2.52 -13.96
CA MET A 152 0.62 -2.47 -14.93
C MET A 152 1.67 -3.50 -14.50
N HIS A 153 1.65 -4.68 -15.13
CA HIS A 153 2.58 -5.75 -14.80
C HIS A 153 4.00 -5.36 -15.27
N CYS A 154 5.02 -5.90 -14.60
CA CYS A 154 6.44 -5.69 -14.86
C CYS A 154 6.78 -4.23 -15.26
N PHE A 155 6.33 -3.26 -14.45
CA PHE A 155 6.32 -1.86 -14.86
C PHE A 155 7.70 -1.34 -15.27
N SER A 156 7.78 -0.82 -16.49
CA SER A 156 9.02 -0.29 -17.09
C SER A 156 8.97 1.19 -17.45
N GLY A 157 7.85 1.87 -17.14
CA GLY A 157 7.67 3.30 -17.40
C GLY A 157 8.46 4.22 -16.46
N ASN A 158 8.29 5.52 -16.64
CA ASN A 158 8.85 6.55 -15.77
C ASN A 158 7.87 6.97 -14.66
N LEU A 159 8.27 7.89 -13.79
CA LEU A 159 7.43 8.37 -12.68
C LEU A 159 6.16 9.10 -13.16
N GLU A 160 6.24 9.81 -14.29
CA GLU A 160 5.08 10.51 -14.84
C GLU A 160 4.00 9.52 -15.26
N MET A 161 4.39 8.47 -15.99
CA MET A 161 3.50 7.36 -16.34
C MET A 161 2.96 6.68 -15.10
N ALA A 162 3.81 6.41 -14.10
CA ALA A 162 3.41 5.75 -12.86
C ALA A 162 2.30 6.54 -12.14
N ASN A 163 2.43 7.86 -12.02
CA ASN A 163 1.40 8.70 -11.42
C ASN A 163 0.10 8.70 -12.25
N LYS A 164 0.20 8.79 -13.59
CA LYS A 164 -0.96 8.74 -14.50
C LYS A 164 -1.75 7.44 -14.35
N VAL A 165 -1.09 6.28 -14.32
CA VAL A 165 -1.80 5.00 -14.19
C VAL A 165 -2.39 4.82 -12.79
N ILE A 166 -1.73 5.32 -11.74
CA ILE A 166 -2.27 5.33 -10.37
C ILE A 166 -3.54 6.19 -10.30
N GLU A 167 -3.56 7.36 -10.93
CA GLU A 167 -4.75 8.22 -11.04
C GLU A 167 -5.90 7.53 -11.81
N MET A 168 -5.56 6.66 -12.76
CA MET A 168 -6.52 5.81 -13.50
C MET A 168 -6.97 4.56 -12.72
N GLY A 169 -6.56 4.38 -11.45
CA GLY A 169 -6.96 3.26 -10.60
C GLY A 169 -6.08 2.02 -10.71
N PHE A 170 -4.92 2.09 -11.38
CA PHE A 170 -4.02 0.96 -11.53
C PHE A 170 -3.03 0.85 -10.35
N SER A 171 -2.74 -0.40 -9.99
CA SER A 171 -1.52 -0.75 -9.26
C SER A 171 -0.34 -0.90 -10.22
N ILE A 172 0.86 -0.85 -9.66
CA ILE A 172 2.12 -1.03 -10.37
C ILE A 172 2.81 -2.26 -9.81
N SER A 173 2.98 -3.29 -10.63
CA SER A 173 3.70 -4.49 -10.21
C SER A 173 5.19 -4.36 -10.47
N ILE A 174 5.98 -4.71 -9.47
CA ILE A 174 7.43 -4.65 -9.53
C ILE A 174 7.97 -6.07 -9.62
N ALA A 175 8.76 -6.35 -10.65
CA ALA A 175 9.38 -7.65 -10.88
C ALA A 175 10.87 -7.67 -10.47
N GLY A 176 11.53 -8.81 -10.69
CA GLY A 176 12.96 -9.03 -10.42
C GLY A 176 13.92 -7.93 -10.91
N PRO A 177 13.69 -7.20 -12.03
CA PRO A 177 14.60 -6.15 -12.49
C PRO A 177 14.89 -5.02 -11.49
N VAL A 178 14.04 -4.77 -10.49
CA VAL A 178 14.31 -3.77 -9.43
C VAL A 178 15.60 -4.08 -8.65
N THR A 179 15.97 -5.36 -8.59
CA THR A 179 17.19 -5.84 -7.93
C THR A 179 18.45 -5.57 -8.77
N PHE A 180 18.32 -5.26 -10.06
CA PHE A 180 19.46 -5.05 -10.94
C PHE A 180 20.15 -3.71 -10.63
N PRO A 181 21.49 -3.68 -10.51
CA PRO A 181 22.22 -2.44 -10.21
C PRO A 181 22.00 -1.33 -11.26
N LYS A 182 21.69 -1.70 -12.51
CA LYS A 182 21.48 -0.76 -13.63
C LYS A 182 20.05 -0.24 -13.75
N ALA A 183 19.08 -0.78 -13.00
CA ALA A 183 17.68 -0.38 -13.07
C ALA A 183 17.42 0.92 -12.29
N VAL A 184 18.20 1.97 -12.55
CA VAL A 184 18.19 3.22 -11.79
C VAL A 184 16.83 3.93 -11.89
N SER A 185 16.24 3.99 -13.09
CA SER A 185 14.92 4.60 -13.33
C SER A 185 13.81 3.88 -12.56
N LEU A 186 13.73 2.56 -12.66
CA LEU A 186 12.74 1.76 -11.93
C LEU A 186 12.89 1.92 -10.41
N ARG A 187 14.12 1.91 -9.89
CA ARG A 187 14.38 2.12 -8.47
C ARG A 187 13.98 3.52 -8.00
N GLU A 188 14.05 4.52 -8.88
CA GLU A 188 13.57 5.86 -8.59
C GLU A 188 12.04 5.93 -8.56
N VAL A 189 11.35 5.28 -9.50
CA VAL A 189 9.89 5.11 -9.44
C VAL A 189 9.48 4.43 -8.14
N VAL A 190 10.10 3.30 -7.79
CA VAL A 190 9.86 2.60 -6.53
C VAL A 190 10.14 3.49 -5.33
N ARG A 191 11.14 4.39 -5.38
CA ARG A 191 11.39 5.32 -4.28
C ARG A 191 10.25 6.30 -4.10
N GLN A 192 9.70 6.84 -5.18
CA GLN A 192 8.75 7.96 -5.14
C GLN A 192 7.28 7.55 -5.03
N ILE A 193 6.82 6.47 -5.66
CA ILE A 193 5.39 6.11 -5.64
C ILE A 193 4.98 5.50 -4.28
N PRO A 194 3.78 5.76 -3.74
CA PRO A 194 3.34 5.11 -2.50
C PRO A 194 3.30 3.58 -2.65
N ILE A 195 3.72 2.86 -1.59
CA ILE A 195 3.76 1.39 -1.61
C ILE A 195 2.35 0.76 -1.63
N GLU A 196 1.34 1.53 -1.23
CA GLU A 196 -0.09 1.21 -1.35
C GLU A 196 -0.55 0.98 -2.79
N HIS A 197 0.21 1.48 -3.78
CA HIS A 197 -0.07 1.23 -5.20
C HIS A 197 0.86 0.17 -5.80
N MET A 198 1.67 -0.53 -4.99
CA MET A 198 2.61 -1.54 -5.48
C MET A 198 2.11 -2.95 -5.28
N LEU A 199 2.35 -3.80 -6.28
CA LEU A 199 2.37 -5.26 -6.19
C LEU A 199 3.79 -5.78 -6.41
N ILE A 200 4.00 -7.08 -6.18
CA ILE A 200 5.26 -7.76 -6.47
C ILE A 200 5.00 -9.01 -7.29
N GLU A 201 5.89 -9.26 -8.23
CA GLU A 201 5.80 -10.44 -9.10
C GLU A 201 7.17 -11.01 -9.46
N THR A 202 7.15 -12.18 -10.07
CA THR A 202 8.34 -12.77 -10.68
C THR A 202 8.41 -12.61 -12.19
N ASP A 203 7.27 -12.68 -12.88
CA ASP A 203 7.22 -12.91 -14.32
C ASP A 203 7.93 -14.23 -14.71
N SER A 204 7.93 -15.22 -13.80
CA SER A 204 8.62 -16.48 -14.01
C SER A 204 8.00 -17.25 -15.20
N PRO A 205 8.81 -17.86 -16.09
CA PRO A 205 10.23 -18.22 -15.95
C PRO A 205 11.24 -17.11 -16.30
N TYR A 206 10.79 -15.92 -16.69
CA TYR A 206 11.62 -14.80 -17.13
C TYR A 206 12.18 -13.97 -15.97
N LEU A 207 13.11 -13.05 -16.28
CA LEU A 207 13.52 -11.95 -15.40
C LEU A 207 14.00 -12.32 -13.98
N ALA A 208 14.73 -13.44 -13.85
CA ALA A 208 15.30 -13.87 -12.58
C ALA A 208 16.06 -12.73 -11.86
N PRO A 209 15.76 -12.46 -10.57
CA PRO A 209 16.36 -11.34 -9.84
C PRO A 209 17.86 -11.50 -9.66
N GLN A 210 18.56 -10.40 -9.37
CA GLN A 210 20.02 -10.29 -9.33
C GLN A 210 20.72 -11.40 -8.53
N PRO A 211 20.24 -11.85 -7.35
CA PRO A 211 20.90 -12.92 -6.58
C PRO A 211 20.94 -14.28 -7.28
N VAL A 212 20.02 -14.54 -8.22
CA VAL A 212 19.84 -15.82 -8.92
C VAL A 212 19.84 -15.63 -10.44
N ARG A 213 20.40 -14.52 -10.91
CA ARG A 213 20.37 -14.13 -12.32
C ARG A 213 21.09 -15.15 -13.20
N GLY A 214 20.52 -15.42 -14.38
CA GLY A 214 21.01 -16.44 -15.32
C GLY A 214 20.46 -17.84 -15.06
N LYS A 215 19.70 -18.05 -13.98
CA LYS A 215 18.86 -19.24 -13.79
C LYS A 215 17.45 -18.99 -14.31
N ARG A 216 16.69 -20.06 -14.57
CA ARG A 216 15.24 -19.98 -14.78
C ARG A 216 14.61 -19.36 -13.53
N ASN A 217 13.75 -18.36 -13.70
CA ASN A 217 13.06 -17.75 -12.57
C ASN A 217 11.95 -18.69 -12.05
N GLU A 218 11.53 -18.48 -10.81
CA GLU A 218 10.42 -19.22 -10.19
C GLU A 218 9.76 -18.37 -9.08
N PRO A 219 8.49 -18.63 -8.72
CA PRO A 219 7.75 -17.79 -7.77
C PRO A 219 8.41 -17.59 -6.41
N ALA A 220 9.19 -18.58 -5.94
CA ALA A 220 9.97 -18.47 -4.69
C ALA A 220 10.90 -17.24 -4.67
N TYR A 221 11.35 -16.78 -5.84
CA TYR A 221 12.29 -15.66 -5.96
C TYR A 221 11.64 -14.28 -5.83
N VAL A 222 10.30 -14.18 -5.75
CA VAL A 222 9.59 -12.91 -5.46
C VAL A 222 10.05 -12.28 -4.14
N ARG A 223 10.56 -13.11 -3.22
CA ARG A 223 11.18 -12.66 -1.97
C ARG A 223 12.29 -11.62 -2.22
N HIS A 224 13.13 -11.83 -3.24
CA HIS A 224 14.23 -10.90 -3.54
C HIS A 224 13.74 -9.54 -4.03
N THR A 225 12.61 -9.53 -4.75
CA THR A 225 11.92 -8.30 -5.15
C THR A 225 11.44 -7.54 -3.91
N ALA A 226 10.77 -8.22 -2.97
CA ALA A 226 10.30 -7.61 -1.73
C ALA A 226 11.46 -7.06 -0.86
N GLU A 227 12.57 -7.78 -0.75
CA GLU A 227 13.78 -7.33 -0.03
C GLU A 227 14.39 -6.07 -0.66
N ALA A 228 14.43 -6.00 -2.00
CA ALA A 228 14.92 -4.80 -2.69
C ALA A 228 14.00 -3.59 -2.50
N ILE A 229 12.68 -3.77 -2.56
CA ILE A 229 11.71 -2.71 -2.28
C ILE A 229 11.85 -2.23 -0.83
N ALA A 230 11.98 -3.15 0.13
CA ALA A 230 12.15 -2.81 1.54
C ALA A 230 13.37 -1.90 1.76
N ALA A 231 14.50 -2.25 1.14
CA ALA A 231 15.71 -1.43 1.18
C ALA A 231 15.54 -0.05 0.54
N ILE A 232 14.85 0.05 -0.61
CA ILE A 232 14.60 1.32 -1.30
C ILE A 232 13.66 2.22 -0.49
N LYS A 233 12.64 1.64 0.13
CA LYS A 233 11.59 2.36 0.88
C LYS A 233 11.94 2.67 2.33
N GLY A 234 13.00 2.09 2.88
CA GLY A 234 13.27 2.16 4.31
C GLY A 234 12.16 1.50 5.15
N LEU A 235 11.64 0.39 4.65
CA LEU A 235 10.64 -0.45 5.30
C LEU A 235 11.26 -1.80 5.70
N THR A 236 10.61 -2.54 6.58
CA THR A 236 11.01 -3.93 6.83
C THR A 236 10.53 -4.83 5.70
N PHE A 237 11.12 -6.02 5.57
CA PHE A 237 10.60 -7.05 4.66
C PHE A 237 9.12 -7.37 4.98
N ASP A 238 8.77 -7.51 6.26
CA ASP A 238 7.41 -7.83 6.69
C ASP A 238 6.41 -6.72 6.34
N ASP A 239 6.82 -5.45 6.42
CA ASP A 239 6.01 -4.33 5.95
C ASP A 239 5.68 -4.46 4.46
N VAL A 240 6.69 -4.68 3.62
CA VAL A 240 6.51 -4.80 2.17
C VAL A 240 5.63 -5.99 1.84
N ALA A 241 5.94 -7.14 2.42
CA ALA A 241 5.21 -8.38 2.21
C ALA A 241 3.72 -8.21 2.59
N ARG A 242 3.42 -7.60 3.74
CA ARG A 242 2.05 -7.32 4.18
C ARG A 242 1.33 -6.31 3.29
N ILE A 243 1.97 -5.19 2.91
CA ILE A 243 1.31 -4.15 2.09
C ILE A 243 1.00 -4.68 0.71
N THR A 244 1.99 -5.23 0.03
CA THR A 244 1.83 -5.72 -1.36
C THR A 244 0.86 -6.89 -1.41
N SER A 245 0.88 -7.79 -0.42
CA SER A 245 -0.13 -8.85 -0.33
C SER A 245 -1.53 -8.31 -0.06
N PHE A 246 -1.68 -7.30 0.80
CA PHE A 246 -2.98 -6.65 1.02
C PHE A 246 -3.50 -6.00 -0.26
N ASN A 247 -2.65 -5.28 -0.99
CA ASN A 247 -3.00 -4.65 -2.26
C ASN A 247 -3.43 -5.70 -3.31
N ALA A 248 -2.70 -6.82 -3.43
CA ALA A 248 -3.05 -7.91 -4.33
C ALA A 248 -4.39 -8.57 -3.96
N MET A 249 -4.63 -8.82 -2.66
CA MET A 249 -5.90 -9.37 -2.19
C MET A 249 -7.08 -8.44 -2.48
N GLN A 250 -6.88 -7.12 -2.35
CA GLN A 250 -7.90 -6.11 -2.71
C GLN A 250 -8.18 -6.10 -4.21
N LEU A 251 -7.12 -6.06 -5.04
CA LEU A 251 -7.27 -6.00 -6.49
C LEU A 251 -7.94 -7.25 -7.06
N PHE A 252 -7.46 -8.44 -6.68
CA PHE A 252 -7.92 -9.70 -7.26
C PHE A 252 -9.07 -10.36 -6.49
N GLY A 253 -9.49 -9.80 -5.35
CA GLY A 253 -10.54 -10.38 -4.51
C GLY A 253 -10.17 -11.77 -3.95
N ILE A 254 -8.88 -12.01 -3.68
CA ILE A 254 -8.36 -13.31 -3.23
C ILE A 254 -7.98 -13.33 -1.76
N GLY A 255 -7.81 -14.52 -1.21
CA GLY A 255 -7.40 -14.73 0.18
C GLY A 255 -8.45 -14.28 1.21
N SER A 256 -7.99 -13.91 2.41
CA SER A 256 -8.86 -13.43 3.48
C SER A 256 -8.28 -12.18 4.12
N ILE A 257 -9.05 -11.10 4.10
CA ILE A 257 -8.70 -9.84 4.74
C ILE A 257 -9.44 -9.77 6.08
N SER A 258 -8.67 -9.69 7.16
CA SER A 258 -9.24 -9.62 8.51
C SER A 258 -10.12 -8.37 8.69
N GLY A 259 -11.42 -8.58 8.94
CA GLY A 259 -12.34 -7.54 9.36
C GLY A 259 -12.13 -7.03 10.80
N ARG A 260 -11.25 -7.68 11.57
CA ARG A 260 -10.96 -7.27 12.95
C ARG A 260 -9.94 -6.12 12.97
N GLY A 261 -10.34 -4.99 13.56
CA GLY A 261 -9.46 -3.88 13.88
C GLY A 261 -8.34 -4.27 14.85
N ARG A 262 -7.14 -3.75 14.61
CA ARG A 262 -5.94 -3.96 15.41
C ARG A 262 -5.82 -2.91 16.50
N ILE A 263 -5.53 -3.36 17.73
CA ILE A 263 -5.15 -2.48 18.85
C ILE A 263 -3.70 -2.04 18.65
N THR A 264 -2.83 -3.00 18.34
CA THR A 264 -1.41 -2.75 18.06
C THR A 264 -1.06 -3.10 16.62
N TYR A 265 -0.19 -2.30 16.00
CA TYR A 265 0.26 -2.55 14.64
C TYR A 265 1.70 -2.05 14.40
N PRO A 266 2.62 -2.90 13.92
CA PRO A 266 3.99 -2.51 13.63
C PRO A 266 4.10 -1.81 12.28
N ILE A 267 4.89 -0.75 12.23
CA ILE A 267 5.39 -0.15 10.99
C ILE A 267 6.87 0.12 11.20
N ARG A 268 7.71 -0.40 10.29
CA ARG A 268 9.17 -0.41 10.47
C ARG A 268 9.53 -1.08 11.80
N ASN A 269 10.28 -0.39 12.65
CA ASN A 269 10.71 -0.87 13.97
C ASN A 269 9.90 -0.25 15.13
N SER A 270 8.80 0.47 14.85
CA SER A 270 7.95 1.08 15.86
C SER A 270 6.64 0.31 16.01
N LEU A 271 6.08 0.26 17.22
CA LEU A 271 4.75 -0.30 17.47
C LEU A 271 3.74 0.83 17.69
N TYR A 272 2.70 0.86 16.88
CA TYR A 272 1.65 1.88 16.95
C TYR A 272 0.44 1.34 17.72
N LEU A 273 -0.18 2.22 18.50
CA LEU A 273 -1.33 1.93 19.38
C LEU A 273 -2.56 2.69 18.89
N ASN A 274 -3.51 1.94 18.35
CA ASN A 274 -4.82 2.42 17.96
C ASN A 274 -5.82 2.16 19.10
N ILE A 275 -6.17 3.21 19.84
CA ILE A 275 -6.91 3.09 21.10
C ILE A 275 -8.31 3.73 21.06
N THR A 276 -8.66 4.42 19.98
CA THR A 276 -9.98 5.03 19.80
C THR A 276 -10.23 5.39 18.34
N ASN A 277 -11.49 5.26 17.91
CA ASN A 277 -11.96 5.78 16.62
C ASN A 277 -12.42 7.24 16.71
N ARG A 278 -12.51 7.81 17.93
CA ARG A 278 -13.08 9.15 18.17
C ARG A 278 -12.02 10.22 17.99
N CYS A 279 -12.41 11.36 17.43
CA CYS A 279 -11.53 12.52 17.31
C CYS A 279 -12.33 13.82 17.43
N THR A 280 -11.67 14.88 17.88
CA THR A 280 -12.23 16.24 17.99
C THR A 280 -11.96 17.11 16.76
N ALA A 281 -11.33 16.56 15.73
CA ALA A 281 -11.09 17.20 14.44
C ALA A 281 -11.69 16.31 13.34
N ALA A 282 -12.42 16.86 12.38
CA ALA A 282 -12.97 16.16 11.22
C ALA A 282 -12.21 16.55 9.94
N CYS A 283 -10.90 16.28 9.92
CA CYS A 283 -10.04 16.79 8.86
C CYS A 283 -10.48 16.29 7.48
N THR A 284 -10.43 17.16 6.46
CA THR A 284 -10.81 16.87 5.07
C THR A 284 -9.94 15.80 4.42
N PHE A 285 -8.76 15.55 4.99
CA PHE A 285 -7.77 14.56 4.56
C PHE A 285 -7.66 13.35 5.49
N CYS A 286 -8.60 13.18 6.44
CA CYS A 286 -8.50 12.11 7.42
C CYS A 286 -8.84 10.75 6.79
N VAL A 287 -7.84 9.88 6.70
CA VAL A 287 -7.96 8.52 6.13
C VAL A 287 -9.11 7.69 6.70
N ARG A 288 -9.52 7.93 7.96
CA ARG A 288 -10.61 7.21 8.63
C ARG A 288 -11.97 7.37 7.95
N TYR A 289 -12.13 8.30 7.01
CA TYR A 289 -13.37 8.47 6.24
C TYR A 289 -13.33 7.77 4.88
N HIS A 290 -12.18 7.24 4.49
CA HIS A 290 -11.96 6.71 3.14
C HIS A 290 -11.61 5.21 3.16
N THR A 291 -10.95 4.74 4.22
CA THR A 291 -10.59 3.33 4.35
C THR A 291 -10.52 2.94 5.82
N ASP A 292 -10.62 1.64 6.08
CA ASP A 292 -10.35 1.01 7.37
C ASP A 292 -8.91 0.50 7.49
N PHE A 293 -8.10 0.63 6.43
CA PHE A 293 -6.75 0.10 6.37
C PHE A 293 -5.68 1.20 6.28
N VAL A 294 -4.59 1.01 7.01
CA VAL A 294 -3.34 1.78 6.90
C VAL A 294 -2.22 0.78 6.99
N LYS A 295 -1.20 0.80 6.12
CA LYS A 295 -0.17 -0.23 6.29
C LYS A 295 -0.61 -1.63 5.84
N GLY A 296 -1.79 -1.85 5.28
CA GLY A 296 -2.41 -3.18 5.25
C GLY A 296 -2.88 -3.69 6.62
N HIS A 297 -2.92 -2.83 7.65
CA HIS A 297 -3.53 -3.09 8.94
C HIS A 297 -4.92 -2.47 9.02
N ASN A 298 -5.92 -3.28 9.39
CA ASN A 298 -7.25 -2.76 9.71
C ASN A 298 -7.18 -1.98 11.03
N LEU A 299 -7.46 -0.68 11.01
CA LEU A 299 -7.45 0.19 12.18
C LEU A 299 -8.87 0.53 12.68
N ARG A 300 -9.94 -0.01 12.09
CA ARG A 300 -11.29 0.24 12.60
C ARG A 300 -11.57 -0.62 13.83
N LEU A 301 -11.47 -0.02 15.01
CA LEU A 301 -11.81 -0.74 16.24
C LEU A 301 -13.31 -1.01 16.30
N ARG A 302 -13.67 -2.21 16.78
CA ARG A 302 -15.06 -2.50 17.17
C ARG A 302 -15.40 -1.79 18.48
N ASP A 303 -14.48 -1.90 19.45
CA ASP A 303 -14.62 -1.39 20.81
C ASP A 303 -13.31 -0.70 21.24
N GLU A 304 -13.39 0.27 22.16
CA GLU A 304 -12.19 0.92 22.71
C GLU A 304 -11.50 -0.01 23.71
N PRO A 305 -10.23 -0.42 23.48
CA PRO A 305 -9.55 -1.39 24.33
C PRO A 305 -9.19 -0.81 25.69
N THR A 306 -9.21 -1.62 26.74
CA THR A 306 -8.73 -1.28 28.08
C THR A 306 -7.21 -1.09 28.12
N ALA A 307 -6.68 -0.47 29.18
CA ALA A 307 -5.23 -0.31 29.34
C ALA A 307 -4.54 -1.67 29.46
N GLU A 308 -5.17 -2.62 30.15
CA GLU A 308 -4.68 -3.99 30.33
C GLU A 308 -4.59 -4.74 29.00
N GLU A 309 -5.60 -4.62 28.14
CA GLU A 309 -5.59 -5.22 26.80
C GLU A 309 -4.47 -4.63 25.93
N ILE A 310 -4.29 -3.31 25.97
CA ILE A 310 -3.22 -2.64 25.23
C ILE A 310 -1.84 -3.13 25.72
N VAL A 311 -1.59 -3.13 27.03
CA VAL A 311 -0.33 -3.60 27.62
C VAL A 311 -0.03 -5.06 27.25
N LYS A 312 -1.07 -5.90 27.27
CA LYS A 312 -0.95 -7.31 26.87
C LYS A 312 -0.56 -7.44 25.40
N GLU A 313 -1.18 -6.68 24.50
CA GLU A 313 -0.85 -6.72 23.07
C GLU A 313 0.54 -6.14 22.75
N ILE A 314 1.02 -5.15 23.50
CA ILE A 314 2.37 -4.58 23.30
C ILE A 314 3.45 -5.66 23.42
N GLY A 315 3.25 -6.66 24.27
CA GLY A 315 4.29 -7.65 24.55
C GLY A 315 5.51 -6.96 25.17
N ASP A 316 6.72 -7.26 24.72
CA ASP A 316 7.95 -6.59 25.20
C ASP A 316 8.22 -5.28 24.44
N PRO A 317 8.10 -4.10 25.08
CA PRO A 317 8.28 -2.81 24.42
C PRO A 317 9.73 -2.58 23.94
N LYS A 318 10.73 -3.27 24.49
CA LYS A 318 12.14 -3.10 24.06
C LYS A 318 12.44 -3.65 22.68
N ARG A 319 11.54 -4.46 22.11
CA ARG A 319 11.66 -4.97 20.74
C ARG A 319 11.45 -3.88 19.69
N TYR A 320 10.93 -2.73 20.10
CA TYR A 320 10.59 -1.63 19.22
C TYR A 320 11.45 -0.41 19.57
N THR A 321 11.73 0.41 18.56
CA THR A 321 12.40 1.71 18.76
C THR A 321 11.56 2.63 19.63
N GLU A 322 10.24 2.60 19.45
CA GLU A 322 9.27 3.37 20.22
C GLU A 322 7.88 2.73 20.17
N ILE A 323 7.07 3.04 21.18
CA ILE A 323 5.65 2.78 21.25
C ILE A 323 4.91 4.09 20.98
N VAL A 324 4.05 4.11 19.97
CA VAL A 324 3.46 5.34 19.43
C VAL A 324 1.95 5.31 19.63
N PHE A 325 1.39 6.22 20.41
CA PHE A 325 -0.06 6.44 20.44
C PHE A 325 -0.48 7.18 19.17
N CYS A 326 -0.99 6.43 18.20
CA CYS A 326 -1.38 6.91 16.88
C CYS A 326 -2.31 5.88 16.24
N GLY A 327 -3.43 6.35 15.70
CA GLY A 327 -4.51 5.55 15.14
C GLY A 327 -5.54 6.44 14.45
N TYR A 328 -6.78 6.00 14.31
CA TYR A 328 -7.83 6.81 13.66
C TYR A 328 -8.35 7.99 14.49
N GLY A 329 -8.25 7.88 15.80
CA GLY A 329 -8.75 8.87 16.73
C GLY A 329 -7.67 9.70 17.41
N GLU A 330 -8.12 10.67 18.21
CA GLU A 330 -7.28 11.47 19.08
C GLU A 330 -7.00 10.69 20.37
N PRO A 331 -5.76 10.19 20.59
CA PRO A 331 -5.47 9.36 21.75
C PRO A 331 -5.69 10.08 23.08
N LEU A 332 -5.48 11.40 23.15
CA LEU A 332 -5.64 12.16 24.39
C LEU A 332 -7.10 12.37 24.81
N LEU A 333 -8.09 11.94 24.01
CA LEU A 333 -9.46 11.73 24.51
C LEU A 333 -9.51 10.69 25.64
N ARG A 334 -8.54 9.75 25.66
CA ARG A 334 -8.42 8.68 26.64
C ARG A 334 -7.17 8.87 27.51
N LEU A 335 -7.00 10.08 28.06
CA LEU A 335 -5.83 10.50 28.82
C LEU A 335 -5.41 9.50 29.91
N ASP A 336 -6.36 8.96 30.68
CA ASP A 336 -6.04 8.00 31.75
C ASP A 336 -5.48 6.68 31.22
N VAL A 337 -5.99 6.20 30.08
CA VAL A 337 -5.48 5.00 29.39
C VAL A 337 -4.08 5.28 28.85
N VAL A 338 -3.86 6.43 28.22
CA VAL A 338 -2.55 6.85 27.73
C VAL A 338 -1.53 6.87 28.88
N LYS A 339 -1.87 7.49 30.02
CA LYS A 339 -1.00 7.54 31.21
C LYS A 339 -0.70 6.15 31.76
N ALA A 340 -1.70 5.30 31.91
CA ALA A 340 -1.54 3.95 32.44
C ALA A 340 -0.63 3.09 31.55
N VAL A 341 -0.87 3.08 30.24
CA VAL A 341 -0.07 2.34 29.26
C VAL A 341 1.34 2.91 29.16
N ALA A 342 1.50 4.23 29.10
CA ALA A 342 2.82 4.87 29.05
C ALA A 342 3.65 4.53 30.30
N ALA A 343 3.05 4.57 31.50
CA ALA A 343 3.73 4.17 32.74
C ALA A 343 4.20 2.71 32.72
N ASP A 344 3.41 1.80 32.15
CA ASP A 344 3.83 0.40 31.93
C ASP A 344 5.02 0.30 30.99
N VAL A 345 4.94 0.95 29.83
CA VAL A 345 6.01 0.97 28.82
C VAL A 345 7.30 1.51 29.42
N LYS A 346 7.26 2.65 30.12
CA LYS A 346 8.43 3.25 30.78
C LYS A 346 9.02 2.34 31.84
N ARG A 347 8.19 1.74 32.71
CA ARG A 347 8.65 0.79 33.75
C ARG A 347 9.38 -0.40 33.14
N ARG A 348 9.00 -0.80 31.92
CA ARG A 348 9.58 -1.92 31.19
C ARG A 348 10.71 -1.50 30.23
N GLY A 349 11.12 -0.22 30.25
CA GLY A 349 12.27 0.29 29.52
C GLY A 349 12.01 0.68 28.07
N GLY A 350 10.75 0.90 27.70
CA GLY A 350 10.38 1.41 26.37
C GLY A 350 10.40 2.93 26.25
N THR A 351 10.30 3.40 25.01
CA THR A 351 10.15 4.81 24.63
C THR A 351 8.72 5.07 24.19
N VAL A 352 8.14 6.21 24.58
CA VAL A 352 6.74 6.56 24.29
C VAL A 352 6.66 7.84 23.48
N ARG A 353 5.93 7.78 22.36
CA ARG A 353 5.53 8.95 21.57
C ARG A 353 4.02 9.07 21.46
N ILE A 354 3.51 10.30 21.44
CA ILE A 354 2.09 10.59 21.19
C ILE A 354 1.96 11.42 19.92
N ASP A 355 1.11 10.98 19.00
CA ASP A 355 0.66 11.78 17.87
C ASP A 355 -0.75 12.32 18.19
N THR A 356 -0.89 13.64 18.17
CA THR A 356 -2.11 14.33 18.63
C THR A 356 -2.48 15.52 17.74
N ASN A 357 -3.75 15.87 17.71
CA ASN A 357 -4.25 17.13 17.18
C ASN A 357 -4.05 18.32 18.14
N GLY A 358 -3.54 18.09 19.35
CA GLY A 358 -3.23 19.15 20.31
C GLY A 358 -4.44 19.69 21.08
N HIS A 359 -5.61 19.08 20.95
CA HIS A 359 -6.84 19.57 21.58
C HIS A 359 -6.98 19.15 23.06
N ALA A 360 -6.00 18.47 23.66
CA ALA A 360 -6.16 17.82 24.96
C ALA A 360 -6.55 18.79 26.09
N ASN A 361 -5.96 19.99 26.12
CA ASN A 361 -6.33 20.98 27.14
C ASN A 361 -7.78 21.49 26.98
N LEU A 362 -8.28 21.56 25.75
CA LEU A 362 -9.68 21.92 25.48
C LEU A 362 -10.64 20.77 25.86
N ILE A 363 -10.24 19.52 25.57
CA ILE A 363 -10.98 18.31 25.92
C ILE A 363 -11.17 18.23 27.44
N HIS A 364 -10.08 18.37 28.19
CA HIS A 364 -10.05 18.16 29.65
C HIS A 364 -10.28 19.44 30.46
N LYS A 365 -10.38 20.59 29.80
CA LYS A 365 -10.57 21.93 30.39
C LYS A 365 -9.50 22.31 31.42
N ARG A 366 -8.28 21.80 31.26
CA ARG A 366 -7.12 22.03 32.14
C ARG A 366 -5.82 21.70 31.40
N ASN A 367 -4.68 22.15 31.93
CA ASN A 367 -3.38 21.77 31.37
C ASN A 367 -3.02 20.32 31.77
N VAL A 368 -2.97 19.42 30.78
CA VAL A 368 -2.67 17.99 31.00
C VAL A 368 -1.19 17.63 30.83
N LEU A 369 -0.39 18.53 30.27
CA LEU A 369 1.02 18.27 29.95
C LEU A 369 1.89 17.94 31.17
N PRO A 370 1.71 18.57 32.35
CA PRO A 370 2.44 18.18 33.56
C PRO A 370 2.19 16.72 33.98
N GLU A 371 1.04 16.15 33.64
CA GLU A 371 0.73 14.74 33.96
C GLU A 371 1.37 13.74 33.00
N LEU A 372 1.87 14.21 31.85
CA LEU A 372 2.59 13.41 30.87
C LEU A 372 4.12 13.46 31.06
N ALA A 373 4.60 14.38 31.91
CA ALA A 373 6.01 14.53 32.23
C ALA A 373 6.58 13.22 32.81
N GLY A 374 7.70 12.76 32.25
CA GLY A 374 8.35 11.50 32.63
C GLY A 374 7.67 10.23 32.09
N LEU A 375 6.45 10.33 31.55
CA LEU A 375 5.74 9.21 30.89
C LEU A 375 5.92 9.21 29.38
N VAL A 376 6.09 10.39 28.78
CA VAL A 376 6.12 10.59 27.34
C VAL A 376 7.45 11.23 26.95
N ASP A 377 8.15 10.60 26.00
CA ASP A 377 9.46 11.04 25.53
C ASP A 377 9.33 12.02 24.35
N ALA A 378 8.29 11.85 23.53
CA ALA A 378 8.04 12.69 22.37
C ALA A 378 6.55 12.97 22.12
N VAL A 379 6.23 14.14 21.58
CA VAL A 379 4.90 14.47 21.07
C VAL A 379 4.97 15.09 19.68
N SER A 380 4.16 14.56 18.76
CA SER A 380 3.94 15.17 17.44
C SER A 380 2.56 15.82 17.41
N VAL A 381 2.51 17.14 17.26
CA VAL A 381 1.27 17.91 17.25
C VAL A 381 0.91 18.31 15.81
N SER A 382 -0.30 18.00 15.38
CA SER A 382 -0.79 18.35 14.04
C SER A 382 -1.26 19.80 13.99
N LEU A 383 -0.40 20.71 13.50
CA LEU A 383 -0.77 22.11 13.25
C LEU A 383 -1.53 22.24 11.92
N ASN A 384 -1.15 21.46 10.91
CA ASN A 384 -1.75 21.33 9.57
C ASN A 384 -1.92 22.60 8.71
N ALA A 385 -1.92 23.80 9.25
CA ALA A 385 -2.17 25.05 8.51
C ALA A 385 -1.36 26.22 9.07
N GLN A 386 -1.09 27.20 8.21
CA GLN A 386 -0.34 28.41 8.56
C GLN A 386 -1.17 29.47 9.30
N ASN A 387 -2.50 29.37 9.29
CA ASN A 387 -3.39 30.31 9.95
C ASN A 387 -4.71 29.66 10.40
N ALA A 388 -5.42 30.35 11.31
CA ALA A 388 -6.65 29.86 11.91
C ALA A 388 -7.78 29.60 10.90
N ALA A 389 -7.92 30.46 9.89
CA ALA A 389 -8.98 30.32 8.88
C ALA A 389 -8.80 29.04 8.05
N LEU A 390 -7.57 28.77 7.60
CA LEU A 390 -7.27 27.53 6.88
C LEU A 390 -7.39 26.32 7.82
N TYR A 391 -6.88 26.42 9.06
CA TYR A 391 -6.99 25.35 10.05
C TYR A 391 -8.44 24.92 10.26
N ASP A 392 -9.34 25.87 10.46
CA ASP A 392 -10.76 25.61 10.67
C ASP A 392 -11.38 24.89 9.47
N ARG A 393 -11.05 25.36 8.25
CA ARG A 393 -11.54 24.76 7.01
C ARG A 393 -11.07 23.32 6.80
N ILE A 394 -9.78 23.04 7.00
CA ILE A 394 -9.19 21.73 6.67
C ILE A 394 -9.22 20.73 7.83
N SER A 395 -9.17 21.20 9.07
CA SER A 395 -9.14 20.34 10.26
C SER A 395 -10.51 20.21 10.93
N GLN A 396 -11.41 21.16 10.69
CA GLN A 396 -12.80 21.17 11.18
C GLN A 396 -12.88 20.81 12.68
N PRO A 397 -12.27 21.63 13.55
CA PRO A 397 -12.21 21.33 14.97
C PRO A 397 -13.56 21.53 15.66
N LYS A 398 -13.89 20.65 16.61
CA LYS A 398 -15.14 20.72 17.39
C LYS A 398 -15.27 21.99 18.26
N PHE A 399 -14.15 22.62 18.63
CA PHE A 399 -14.13 23.75 19.56
C PHE A 399 -14.16 25.13 18.86
N GLY A 400 -14.30 25.17 17.53
CA GLY A 400 -14.44 26.40 16.76
C GLY A 400 -13.18 27.28 16.75
N ALA A 401 -13.38 28.59 16.56
CA ALA A 401 -12.32 29.55 16.23
C ALA A 401 -11.17 29.65 17.26
N ILE A 402 -11.40 29.30 18.53
CA ILE A 402 -10.36 29.33 19.56
C ILE A 402 -9.33 28.21 19.41
N THR A 403 -9.65 27.18 18.63
CA THR A 403 -8.87 25.93 18.62
C THR A 403 -7.45 26.13 18.12
N TYR A 404 -7.26 26.92 17.07
CA TYR A 404 -5.94 27.08 16.45
C TYR A 404 -4.92 27.71 17.42
N GLU A 405 -5.32 28.77 18.13
CA GLU A 405 -4.47 29.39 19.14
C GLU A 405 -4.25 28.47 20.34
N ALA A 406 -5.28 27.73 20.76
CA ALA A 406 -5.12 26.72 21.82
C ALA A 406 -4.14 25.59 21.45
N VAL A 407 -4.07 25.18 20.17
CA VAL A 407 -3.06 24.22 19.68
C VAL A 407 -1.66 24.82 19.76
N LYS A 408 -1.47 26.09 19.36
CA LYS A 408 -0.19 26.79 19.49
C LYS A 408 0.23 26.93 20.96
N ASP A 409 -0.71 27.22 21.84
CA ASP A 409 -0.48 27.28 23.29
C ASP A 409 -0.11 25.91 23.86
N PHE A 410 -0.79 24.85 23.42
CA PHE A 410 -0.46 23.47 23.77
C PHE A 410 0.97 23.11 23.35
N ILE A 411 1.39 23.46 22.12
CA ILE A 411 2.75 23.23 21.63
C ILE A 411 3.78 23.98 22.49
N ARG A 412 3.51 25.27 22.79
CA ARG A 412 4.41 26.10 23.60
C ARG A 412 4.57 25.54 25.02
N GLU A 413 3.48 25.07 25.61
CA GLU A 413 3.48 24.48 26.94
C GLU A 413 4.14 23.09 26.93
N ALA A 414 3.95 22.29 25.88
CA ALA A 414 4.47 20.93 25.80
C ALA A 414 6.00 20.89 25.93
N LYS A 415 6.69 21.88 25.37
CA LYS A 415 8.15 22.01 25.44
C LYS A 415 8.69 22.13 26.87
N LYS A 416 7.86 22.55 27.83
CA LYS A 416 8.24 22.65 29.25
C LYS A 416 8.24 21.28 29.96
N HIS A 417 7.51 20.30 29.42
CA HIS A 417 7.23 19.02 30.10
C HIS A 417 7.69 17.79 29.31
N ILE A 418 7.73 17.89 27.97
CA ILE A 418 8.06 16.79 27.06
C ILE A 418 9.41 17.07 26.38
N PRO A 419 10.37 16.12 26.41
CA PRO A 419 11.71 16.32 25.87
C PRO A 419 11.74 16.65 24.36
N ASP A 420 10.94 15.95 23.56
CA ASP A 420 10.91 16.12 22.11
C ASP A 420 9.51 16.55 21.62
N VAL A 421 9.40 17.78 21.13
CA VAL A 421 8.17 18.33 20.58
C VAL A 421 8.37 18.60 19.10
N THR A 422 7.51 18.00 18.27
CA THR A 422 7.50 18.19 16.82
C THR A 422 6.15 18.71 16.35
N VAL A 423 6.15 19.79 15.58
CA VAL A 423 4.99 20.23 14.81
C VAL A 423 4.95 19.47 13.50
N THR A 424 3.76 19.00 13.13
CA THR A 424 3.51 18.32 11.87
C THR A 424 2.47 19.03 11.03
N VAL A 425 2.65 18.96 9.72
CA VAL A 425 1.67 19.44 8.71
C VAL A 425 1.53 18.40 7.61
N VAL A 426 0.38 18.38 6.94
CA VAL A 426 0.17 17.58 5.73
C VAL A 426 0.42 18.48 4.52
N SER A 427 1.10 17.97 3.49
CA SER A 427 1.45 18.70 2.27
C SER A 427 0.26 18.87 1.31
N LEU A 428 -0.86 19.38 1.83
CA LEU A 428 -2.00 19.78 1.00
C LEU A 428 -1.61 20.94 0.09
N PRO A 429 -2.12 21.01 -1.16
CA PRO A 429 -1.78 22.07 -2.11
C PRO A 429 -2.01 23.50 -1.59
N GLU A 430 -2.96 23.68 -0.68
CA GLU A 430 -3.34 24.98 -0.09
C GLU A 430 -2.59 25.34 1.20
N VAL A 431 -1.76 24.43 1.72
CA VAL A 431 -0.97 24.65 2.94
C VAL A 431 0.38 25.23 2.56
N ASP A 432 0.68 26.40 3.12
CA ASP A 432 2.00 27.01 2.99
C ASP A 432 2.96 26.35 4.01
N ILE A 433 3.75 25.41 3.50
CA ILE A 433 4.69 24.61 4.30
C ILE A 433 5.77 25.47 4.95
N GLU A 434 6.23 26.51 4.28
CA GLU A 434 7.31 27.35 4.80
C GLU A 434 6.79 28.32 5.87
N ALA A 435 5.58 28.86 5.70
CA ALA A 435 4.92 29.60 6.76
C ALA A 435 4.67 28.71 8.00
N CYS A 436 4.25 27.46 7.81
CA CYS A 436 4.12 26.51 8.92
C CYS A 436 5.45 26.19 9.60
N ARG A 437 6.53 26.04 8.82
CA ARG A 437 7.88 25.83 9.34
C ARG A 437 8.34 27.02 10.18
N LYS A 438 8.06 28.25 9.72
CA LYS A 438 8.33 29.47 10.47
C LYS A 438 7.59 29.48 11.81
N ILE A 439 6.32 29.08 11.85
CA ILE A 439 5.56 28.97 13.10
C ILE A 439 6.21 27.98 14.07
N ALA A 440 6.63 26.81 13.60
CA ALA A 440 7.35 25.84 14.43
C ALA A 440 8.68 26.41 14.96
N GLY A 441 9.41 27.16 14.12
CA GLY A 441 10.62 27.89 14.50
C GLY A 441 10.36 28.96 15.57
N ASP A 442 9.31 29.77 15.40
CA ASP A 442 8.90 30.81 16.36
C ASP A 442 8.46 30.20 17.71
N LEU A 443 7.91 28.98 17.69
CA LEU A 443 7.60 28.17 18.89
C LEU A 443 8.83 27.43 19.45
N GLY A 444 9.95 27.40 18.72
CA GLY A 444 11.20 26.76 19.10
C GLY A 444 11.11 25.24 19.20
N VAL A 445 10.39 24.59 18.28
CA VAL A 445 10.14 23.14 18.22
C VAL A 445 10.52 22.57 16.84
N LYS A 446 10.65 21.25 16.74
CA LYS A 446 10.96 20.60 15.46
C LYS A 446 9.78 20.69 14.49
N PHE A 447 10.06 20.51 13.20
CA PHE A 447 9.04 20.53 12.15
C PHE A 447 9.18 19.33 11.23
N ARG A 448 8.07 18.67 10.91
CA ARG A 448 8.01 17.54 9.98
C ARG A 448 6.82 17.68 9.03
N VAL A 449 7.08 17.51 7.74
CA VAL A 449 6.03 17.44 6.71
C VAL A 449 5.59 15.99 6.55
N ARG A 450 4.30 15.77 6.42
CA ARG A 450 3.69 14.50 6.02
C ARG A 450 3.17 14.66 4.60
N GLU A 451 3.53 13.75 3.72
CA GLU A 451 3.03 13.79 2.34
C GLU A 451 1.52 13.53 2.33
N TYR A 452 0.80 14.34 1.56
CA TYR A 452 -0.62 14.14 1.34
C TYR A 452 -0.88 12.79 0.67
N ASN A 453 -1.95 12.09 1.07
CA ASN A 453 -2.28 10.72 0.66
C ASN A 453 -1.24 9.63 0.97
N VAL A 454 -0.20 9.94 1.75
CA VAL A 454 0.76 8.94 2.25
C VAL A 454 0.58 8.81 3.76
N VAL A 455 0.05 7.68 4.21
CA VAL A 455 -0.24 7.39 5.63
C VAL A 455 0.67 6.27 6.17
N GLY A 456 1.18 6.42 7.39
CA GLY A 456 2.21 5.55 8.00
C GLY A 456 3.61 6.15 7.86
#